data_AF-A0A1E5LHR4-F1
#
_entry.id   AF-A0A1E5LHR4-F1
#
_cell.length_a   1.000
_cell.length_b   1.000
_cell.length_c   1.000
_cell.angle_alpha   90.00
_cell.angle_beta   90.00
_cell.angle_gamma   90.00
#
_symmetry.space_group_name_H-M   'P 1'
#
loop_
_entity.id
_entity.type
_entity.pdbx_description
1 polymer ?
#
loop_
_entity_poly.entity_id
_entity_poly.type
_entity_poly.pdbx_seq_one_letter_code
_entity_poly.pdbx_strand_id
1 'polypeptide(L)'
;MYTYEPFTLLRPMFITLLVMSIVLCLTIIITKKRQKYINWFTISSISIVNFILANQLLTFHFNILDELNLSEDSIDNVANMMFLAISALSFVNPFLYLCIRAWEQSRQNNNRLNH
;
A
#
# COMPACT_ATOMS: atom_id res chain seq x y z
N MET A 1 19.34 -24.92 18.90
CA MET A 1 17.88 -24.73 19.02
C MET A 1 17.58 -23.42 18.32
N TYR A 2 17.26 -23.45 17.02
CA TYR A 2 17.04 -22.21 16.26
C TYR A 2 15.64 -21.69 16.60
N THR A 3 15.59 -20.55 17.27
CA THR A 3 14.34 -19.91 17.64
C THR A 3 13.76 -19.23 16.40
N TYR A 4 12.56 -19.65 16.01
CA TYR A 4 11.70 -19.08 14.96
C TYR A 4 11.10 -17.71 15.33
N GLU A 5 11.64 -17.07 16.37
CA GLU A 5 11.20 -15.77 16.88
C GLU A 5 11.30 -14.62 15.86
N PRO A 6 12.36 -14.49 15.02
CA PRO A 6 12.43 -13.37 14.09
C PRO A 6 11.35 -13.42 13.00
N PHE A 7 10.96 -14.62 12.54
CA PHE A 7 9.83 -14.78 11.59
C PHE A 7 8.48 -14.50 12.22
N THR A 8 8.33 -14.75 13.52
CA THR A 8 7.10 -14.45 14.27
C THR A 8 6.90 -12.93 14.42
N LEU A 9 7.98 -12.17 14.54
CA LEU A 9 7.95 -10.71 14.66
C LEU A 9 7.76 -9.99 13.31
N LEU A 10 8.24 -10.57 12.20
CA LEU A 10 8.16 -9.96 10.88
C LEU A 10 6.75 -10.06 10.24
N ARG A 11 6.01 -11.15 10.50
CA ARG A 11 4.65 -11.36 9.96
C ARG A 11 3.64 -10.25 10.37
N PRO A 12 3.56 -9.83 11.65
CA PRO A 12 2.72 -8.71 12.06
C PRO A 12 3.03 -7.41 11.31
N MET A 13 4.30 -7.14 10.98
CA MET A 13 4.69 -5.93 10.25
C MET A 13 4.18 -5.92 8.80
N PHE A 14 4.17 -7.08 8.13
CA PHE A 14 3.56 -7.20 6.81
C PHE A 14 2.05 -6.96 6.87
N ILE A 15 1.39 -7.50 7.89
CA ILE A 15 -0.06 -7.33 8.10
C ILE A 15 -0.40 -5.86 8.38
N THR A 16 0.38 -5.15 9.22
CA THR A 16 0.10 -3.75 9.54
C THR A 16 0.29 -2.83 8.32
N LEU A 17 1.31 -3.06 7.49
CA LEU A 17 1.50 -2.34 6.22
C LEU A 17 0.35 -2.61 5.24
N LEU A 18 -0.11 -3.86 5.15
CA LEU A 18 -1.25 -4.23 4.31
C LEU A 18 -2.54 -3.56 4.79
N VAL A 19 -2.82 -3.57 6.10
CA VAL A 19 -3.96 -2.88 6.70
C VAL A 19 -3.88 -1.37 6.48
N MET A 20 -2.70 -0.75 6.66
CA MET A 20 -2.49 0.67 6.35
C MET A 20 -2.83 0.99 4.89
N SER A 21 -2.40 0.15 3.96
CA SER A 21 -2.67 0.31 2.52
C SER A 21 -4.17 0.26 2.20
N ILE A 22 -4.90 -0.67 2.84
CA ILE A 22 -6.36 -0.82 2.69
C ILE A 22 -7.08 0.38 3.31
N VAL A 23 -6.70 0.80 4.51
CA VAL A 23 -7.28 1.97 5.19
C VAL A 23 -7.07 3.22 4.36
N LEU A 24 -5.91 3.38 3.72
CA LEU A 24 -5.65 4.48 2.80
C LEU A 24 -6.63 4.46 1.61
N CYS A 25 -6.82 3.28 1.00
CA CYS A 25 -7.74 3.10 -0.12
C CYS A 25 -9.19 3.42 0.28
N LEU A 26 -9.65 2.91 1.43
CA LEU A 26 -10.97 3.20 1.98
C LEU A 26 -11.15 4.70 2.26
N THR A 27 -10.13 5.36 2.81
CA THR A 27 -10.16 6.79 3.10
C THR A 27 -10.33 7.61 1.82
N ILE A 28 -9.65 7.24 0.73
CA ILE A 28 -9.81 7.89 -0.59
C ILE A 28 -11.25 7.74 -1.10
N ILE A 29 -11.83 6.55 -1.01
CA ILE A 29 -13.20 6.27 -1.49
C ILE A 29 -14.25 7.01 -0.66
N ILE A 30 -14.11 7.04 0.67
CA ILE A 30 -15.08 7.66 1.59
C ILE A 30 -15.00 9.20 1.51
N THR A 31 -13.80 9.76 1.35
CA THR A 31 -13.60 11.23 1.37
C THR A 31 -13.97 11.92 0.05
N LYS A 32 -14.61 11.21 -0.89
CA LYS A 32 -15.07 11.71 -2.20
C LYS A 32 -15.81 13.06 -2.14
N LYS A 33 -16.44 13.41 -1.01
CA LYS A 33 -17.19 14.67 -0.81
C LYS A 33 -16.52 15.70 0.11
N ARG A 34 -15.41 15.38 0.78
CA ARG A 34 -14.74 16.27 1.76
C ARG A 34 -13.31 16.59 1.36
N GLN A 35 -13.16 17.21 0.19
CA GLN A 35 -11.87 17.64 -0.40
C GLN A 35 -11.08 18.69 0.43
N LYS A 36 -11.52 19.09 1.62
CA LYS A 36 -10.89 20.20 2.37
C LYS A 36 -9.63 19.81 3.14
N TYR A 37 -9.42 18.52 3.45
CA TYR A 37 -8.30 18.06 4.29
C TYR A 37 -7.38 17.03 3.63
N ILE A 38 -7.83 16.33 2.58
CA ILE A 38 -7.05 15.29 1.92
C ILE A 38 -6.69 15.79 0.51
N ASN A 39 -5.42 16.13 0.32
CA ASN A 39 -4.87 16.57 -0.97
C ASN A 39 -4.18 15.39 -1.68
N TRP A 40 -4.08 15.46 -3.01
CA TRP A 40 -3.38 14.47 -3.83
C TRP A 40 -1.93 14.26 -3.35
N PHE A 41 -1.29 15.35 -2.94
CA PHE A 41 0.06 15.33 -2.40
C PHE A 41 0.18 14.43 -1.16
N THR A 42 -0.78 14.52 -0.24
CA THR A 42 -0.80 13.69 0.98
C THR A 42 -0.93 12.21 0.65
N ILE A 43 -1.83 11.86 -0.26
CA ILE A 43 -2.04 10.47 -0.69
C ILE A 43 -0.80 9.92 -1.39
N SER A 44 -0.21 10.70 -2.30
CA SER A 44 1.01 10.32 -3.02
C SER A 44 2.18 10.08 -2.06
N SER A 45 2.43 11.01 -1.13
CA SER A 45 3.50 10.88 -0.15
C SER A 45 3.32 9.66 0.75
N ILE A 46 2.10 9.38 1.23
CA ILE A 46 1.85 8.20 2.07
C ILE A 46 2.03 6.91 1.26
N SER A 47 1.60 6.88 0.01
CA SER A 47 1.81 5.72 -0.89
C SER A 47 3.29 5.44 -1.12
N ILE A 48 4.10 6.49 -1.35
CA ILE A 48 5.55 6.36 -1.55
C ILE A 48 6.22 5.83 -0.28
N VAL A 49 5.91 6.39 0.89
CA VAL A 49 6.47 5.93 2.17
C VAL A 49 6.09 4.47 2.42
N ASN A 50 4.84 4.11 2.17
CA ASN A 50 4.35 2.75 2.33
C ASN A 50 5.07 1.75 1.39
N PHE A 51 5.34 2.16 0.14
CA PHE A 51 6.14 1.37 -0.80
C PHE A 51 7.59 1.19 -0.34
N ILE A 52 8.22 2.24 0.18
CA ILE A 52 9.59 2.17 0.71
C ILE A 52 9.66 1.21 1.92
N LEU A 53 8.71 1.33 2.85
CA LEU A 53 8.63 0.45 4.02
C LEU A 53 8.39 -1.01 3.64
N ALA A 54 7.53 -1.28 2.65
CA ALA A 54 7.30 -2.63 2.14
C ALA A 54 8.57 -3.23 1.52
N ASN A 55 9.35 -2.42 0.79
CA ASN A 55 10.65 -2.86 0.25
C ASN A 55 11.65 -3.20 1.35
N GLN A 56 11.80 -2.31 2.34
CA GLN A 56 12.70 -2.54 3.47
C GLN A 56 12.33 -3.84 4.20
N LEU A 57 11.05 -4.07 4.45
CA LEU A 57 10.58 -5.25 5.15
C LEU A 57 10.85 -6.54 4.35
N LEU A 58 10.73 -6.50 3.02
CA LEU A 58 11.08 -7.62 2.15
C LEU A 58 12.60 -7.92 2.18
N THR A 59 13.45 -6.90 2.13
CA THR A 59 14.91 -7.08 2.26
C THR A 59 15.28 -7.70 3.61
N PHE A 60 14.66 -7.24 4.71
CA PHE A 60 14.86 -7.86 6.02
C PHE A 60 14.41 -9.33 6.04
N HIS A 61 13.30 -9.64 5.38
CA HIS A 61 12.82 -11.02 5.28
C HIS A 61 13.83 -11.93 4.59
N PHE A 62 14.36 -11.52 3.43
CA PHE A 62 15.36 -12.29 2.69
C PHE A 62 16.69 -12.43 3.44
N ASN A 63 17.15 -11.38 4.12
CA ASN A 63 18.38 -11.47 4.92
C ASN A 63 18.24 -12.49 6.06
N ILE A 64 17.09 -12.52 6.75
CA ILE A 64 16.83 -13.48 7.83
C ILE A 64 16.72 -14.91 7.28
N LEU A 65 16.11 -15.10 6.12
CA LEU A 65 16.02 -16.40 5.45
C LEU A 65 17.40 -16.96 5.08
N ASP A 66 18.28 -16.10 4.57
CA ASP A 66 19.65 -16.45 4.20
C ASP A 66 20.49 -16.79 5.45
N GLU A 67 20.38 -16.00 6.52
CA GLU A 67 21.09 -16.25 7.79
C GLU A 67 20.66 -17.55 8.47
N LEU A 68 19.39 -17.93 8.36
CA LEU A 68 18.86 -19.16 8.96
C LEU A 68 18.97 -20.36 8.01
N ASN A 69 19.45 -20.16 6.79
CA ASN A 69 19.48 -21.17 5.72
C ASN A 69 18.12 -21.86 5.54
N LEU A 70 17.05 -21.13 5.85
CA LEU A 70 15.65 -21.55 5.79
C LEU A 70 15.04 -21.00 4.50
N SER A 71 15.70 -21.20 3.36
CA SER A 71 15.06 -20.97 2.06
C SER A 71 14.10 -22.13 1.82
N GLU A 72 12.90 -22.00 2.38
CA GLU A 72 11.80 -22.92 2.15
C GLU A 72 10.87 -22.24 1.14
N ASP A 73 10.76 -22.83 -0.06
CA ASP A 73 10.00 -22.29 -1.21
C ASP A 73 8.61 -21.76 -0.85
N SER A 74 7.95 -22.31 0.18
CA SER A 74 6.62 -21.87 0.62
C SER A 74 6.60 -20.56 1.41
N ILE A 75 7.64 -20.25 2.19
CA ILE A 75 7.66 -19.04 3.05
C ILE A 75 8.05 -17.82 2.22
N ASP A 76 9.07 -18.00 1.37
CA ASP A 76 9.62 -16.96 0.49
C ASP A 76 8.55 -16.46 -0.49
N ASN A 77 7.74 -17.37 -1.03
CA ASN A 77 6.68 -17.04 -1.97
C ASN A 77 5.53 -16.24 -1.32
N VAL A 78 5.16 -16.51 -0.08
CA VAL A 78 4.07 -15.79 0.59
C VAL A 78 4.45 -14.34 0.86
N ALA A 79 5.65 -14.08 1.37
CA ALA A 79 6.12 -12.72 1.60
C ALA A 79 6.29 -11.93 0.29
N ASN A 80 6.77 -12.59 -0.77
CA ASN A 80 6.92 -11.97 -2.08
C ASN A 80 5.55 -11.62 -2.70
N MET A 81 4.56 -12.51 -2.59
CA MET A 81 3.18 -12.22 -3.03
C MET A 81 2.54 -11.08 -2.24
N MET A 82 2.75 -11.01 -0.92
CA MET A 82 2.26 -9.91 -0.08
C MET A 82 2.91 -8.58 -0.45
N PHE A 83 4.22 -8.57 -0.69
CA PHE A 83 4.93 -7.39 -1.18
C PHE A 83 4.38 -6.92 -2.53
N LEU A 84 4.18 -7.84 -3.47
CA LEU A 84 3.64 -7.53 -4.80
C LEU A 84 2.23 -6.92 -4.70
N ALA A 85 1.39 -7.43 -3.79
CA ALA A 85 0.08 -6.87 -3.50
C ALA A 85 0.16 -5.46 -2.88
N ILE A 86 1.03 -5.23 -1.89
CA ILE A 86 1.22 -3.91 -1.26
C ILE A 86 1.78 -2.91 -2.27
N SER A 87 2.72 -3.33 -3.10
CA SER A 87 3.30 -2.55 -4.19
C SER A 87 2.20 -2.13 -5.18
N ALA A 88 1.42 -3.10 -5.68
CA ALA A 88 0.30 -2.83 -6.57
C ALA A 88 -0.70 -1.85 -5.95
N LEU A 89 -1.11 -2.05 -4.68
CA LEU A 89 -2.00 -1.13 -3.98
C LEU A 89 -1.39 0.27 -3.83
N SER A 90 -0.08 0.36 -3.58
CA SER A 90 0.62 1.64 -3.42
C SER A 90 0.68 2.43 -4.73
N PHE A 91 0.69 1.77 -5.89
CA PHE A 91 0.54 2.44 -7.19
C PHE A 91 -0.93 2.74 -7.56
N VAL A 92 -1.85 1.83 -7.22
CA VAL A 92 -3.27 1.99 -7.52
C VAL A 92 -3.88 3.14 -6.72
N ASN A 93 -3.49 3.36 -5.46
CA ASN A 93 -4.02 4.43 -4.61
C ASN A 93 -3.93 5.84 -5.23
N PRO A 94 -2.74 6.35 -5.65
CA PRO A 94 -2.62 7.66 -6.28
C PRO A 94 -3.28 7.71 -7.66
N PHE A 95 -3.27 6.60 -8.42
CA PHE A 95 -3.93 6.52 -9.72
C PHE A 95 -5.46 6.63 -9.60
N LEU A 96 -6.05 5.92 -8.63
CA LEU A 96 -7.48 5.96 -8.35
C LEU A 96 -7.93 7.37 -7.96
N TYR A 97 -7.14 8.07 -7.14
CA TYR A 97 -7.42 9.46 -6.79
C TYR A 97 -7.44 10.38 -8.02
N LEU A 98 -6.47 10.23 -8.94
CA LEU A 98 -6.43 11.04 -10.16
C LEU A 98 -7.64 10.78 -11.07
N CYS A 99 -8.02 9.51 -11.26
CA CYS A 99 -9.21 9.16 -12.03
C CYS A 99 -10.49 9.74 -11.43
N ILE A 100 -10.67 9.64 -10.11
CA ILE A 100 -11.84 10.20 -9.42
C ILE A 100 -11.89 11.72 -9.58
N ARG A 101 -10.76 12.40 -9.40
CA ARG A 101 -10.66 13.85 -9.56
C ARG A 101 -10.97 14.31 -10.99
N ALA A 102 -10.43 13.61 -11.99
CA ALA A 102 -10.68 13.91 -13.40
C ALA A 102 -12.17 13.76 -13.76
N TRP A 103 -12.81 12.68 -13.30
CA TRP A 103 -14.24 12.45 -13.51
C TRP A 103 -15.11 13.52 -12.84
N GLU A 104 -14.75 13.95 -11.63
CA GLU A 104 -15.48 14.98 -10.90
C GLU A 104 -15.39 16.35 -11.58
N GLN A 105 -14.24 16.70 -12.17
CA GLN A 105 -14.09 17.89 -13.01
C GLN A 105 -14.97 17.84 -14.27
N SER A 106 -15.00 16.70 -14.99
CA SER A 106 -15.88 16.54 -16.17
C SER A 106 -17.35 16.71 -15.81
N ARG A 107 -17.78 16.22 -14.64
CA ARG A 107 -19.16 16.34 -14.17
C ARG A 107 -19.54 17.79 -13.83
N GLN A 108 -18.63 18.53 -13.20
CA GLN A 108 -18.84 19.95 -12.90
C GLN A 108 -18.88 20.82 -14.16
N ASN A 109 -18.05 20.50 -15.16
CA ASN A 109 -18.02 21.24 -16.43
C ASN A 109 -19.33 21.07 -17.23
N ASN A 110 -19.87 19.86 -17.30
CA ASN A 110 -21.16 19.62 -17.96
C ASN A 110 -22.34 20.36 -17.30
N ASN A 111 -22.34 20.51 -15.98
CA ASN A 111 -23.39 21.27 -15.29
C ASN A 111 -23.32 22.79 -15.54
N ARG A 112 -22.13 23.32 -15.88
CA ARG A 112 -21.94 24.74 -16.21
C ARG A 112 -22.39 25.10 -17.63
N LEU A 113 -22.41 24.14 -18.55
CA LEU A 113 -22.83 24.34 -19.95
C LEU A 113 -24.36 24.30 -20.12
N ASN A 114 -25.09 23.84 -19.10
CA ASN A 114 -26.55 23.71 -19.10
C ASN A 114 -27.26 24.85 -18.33
N HIS A 115 -26.54 25.89 -17.93
CA HIS A 115 -27.03 27.10 -17.26
C HIS A 115 -26.63 28.33 -18.06
#